data_AF-A0A838L0K9-F1
#
_entry.id   AF-A0A838L0K9-F1
#
_cell.length_a   1.000
_cell.length_b   1.000
_cell.length_c   1.000
_cell.angle_alpha   90.00
_cell.angle_beta   90.00
_cell.angle_gamma   90.00
#
_symmetry.space_group_name_H-M   'P 1'
#
loop_
_entity.id
_entity.type
_entity.pdbx_description
1 polymer ?
#
loop_
_entity_poly.entity_id
_entity_poly.type
_entity_poly.pdbx_seq_one_letter_code
_entity_poly.pdbx_strand_id
1 'polypeptide(L)' 'AAGCPTSPVEIGLGWEDFGATYSRARTIRKRYTVLDLTFEAGILDECVDELFAPEGFWGHATRHTGGRMSLQEGEE' A
#
# COMPACT_ATOMS: atom_id res chain seq x y z
N ALA A 1 -8.85 -9.14 16.47
CA ALA A 1 -8.22 -9.15 15.13
C ALA A 1 -7.84 -10.58 14.77
N ALA A 2 -7.77 -10.93 13.48
CA ALA A 2 -7.54 -12.30 13.01
C ALA A 2 -6.06 -12.74 12.96
N GLY A 3 -5.12 -11.90 13.41
CA GLY A 3 -3.69 -12.21 13.38
C GLY A 3 -3.04 -12.16 12.00
N CYS A 4 -3.74 -11.64 10.99
CA CYS A 4 -3.23 -11.49 9.63
C CYS A 4 -2.40 -10.22 9.47
N PRO A 5 -1.42 -10.22 8.53
CA PRO A 5 -0.71 -9.01 8.13
C PRO A 5 -1.68 -7.92 7.68
N THR A 6 -1.41 -6.69 8.12
CA THR A 6 -2.24 -5.52 7.81
C THR A 6 -1.50 -4.45 7.00
N SER A 7 -0.18 -4.60 6.87
CA SER A 7 0.68 -3.77 6.06
C SER A 7 1.49 -4.62 5.07
N PRO A 8 1.87 -4.06 3.91
CA PRO A 8 2.71 -4.76 2.94
C PRO A 8 4.10 -5.11 3.50
N VAL A 9 4.62 -4.30 4.43
CA VAL A 9 5.97 -4.52 5.02
C VAL A 9 6.01 -5.79 5.86
N GLU A 10 4.91 -6.17 6.53
CA GLU A 10 4.82 -7.42 7.30
C GLU A 10 5.00 -8.67 6.43
N ILE A 11 4.80 -8.56 5.11
CA ILE A 11 5.02 -9.65 4.14
C ILE A 11 6.25 -9.42 3.25
N GLY A 12 7.10 -8.43 3.59
CA GLY A 12 8.33 -8.12 2.86
C GLY A 12 8.13 -7.30 1.58
N LEU A 13 6.98 -6.63 1.42
CA LEU A 13 6.70 -5.78 0.27
C LEU A 13 6.90 -4.29 0.63
N GLY A 14 7.71 -3.59 -0.16
CA GLY A 14 7.93 -2.15 0.00
C GLY A 14 6.69 -1.33 -0.37
N TRP A 15 6.57 -0.12 0.19
CA TRP A 15 5.43 0.76 -0.07
C TRP A 15 5.34 1.24 -1.52
N GLU A 16 6.48 1.54 -2.14
CA GLU A 16 6.55 1.93 -3.55
C GLU A 16 6.11 0.77 -4.46
N ASP A 17 6.66 -0.42 -4.24
CA ASP A 17 6.27 -1.63 -4.97
C ASP A 17 4.80 -1.94 -4.78
N PHE A 18 4.28 -1.78 -3.57
CA PHE A 18 2.86 -1.96 -3.26
C PHE A 18 1.99 -0.97 -4.04
N GLY A 19 2.35 0.31 -4.11
CA GLY A 19 1.66 1.30 -4.94
C GLY A 19 1.60 0.89 -6.42
N ALA A 20 2.73 0.42 -6.96
CA ALA A 20 2.80 -0.06 -8.35
C ALA A 20 1.89 -1.29 -8.62
N THR A 21 1.48 -2.03 -7.59
CA THR A 21 0.58 -3.20 -7.78
C THR A 21 -0.83 -2.81 -8.19
N TYR A 22 -1.32 -1.61 -7.87
CA TYR A 22 -2.69 -1.18 -8.22
C TYR A 22 -2.94 -1.21 -9.72
N SER A 23 -1.98 -0.71 -10.50
CA SER A 23 -2.05 -0.76 -11.97
C SER A 23 -1.97 -2.18 -12.54
N ARG A 24 -1.25 -3.09 -11.87
CA ARG A 24 -1.14 -4.51 -12.28
C ARG A 24 -2.34 -5.34 -11.84
N ALA A 25 -3.00 -4.97 -10.75
CA ALA A 25 -4.08 -5.74 -10.16
C ALA A 25 -5.26 -5.91 -11.13
N ARG A 26 -5.53 -4.92 -11.98
CA ARG A 26 -6.55 -5.03 -13.06
C ARG A 26 -6.29 -6.20 -14.01
N THR A 27 -5.02 -6.57 -14.22
CA THR A 27 -4.64 -7.59 -15.20
C THR A 27 -4.54 -9.00 -14.61
N ILE A 28 -4.74 -9.17 -13.30
CA ILE A 28 -4.57 -10.49 -12.64
C ILE A 28 -5.67 -11.47 -13.05
N ARG A 29 -6.90 -10.99 -13.28
CA ARG A 29 -8.03 -11.83 -13.73
C ARG A 29 -8.91 -11.08 -14.72
N LYS A 30 -9.58 -11.82 -15.60
CA LYS A 30 -10.62 -11.31 -16.51
C LYS A 30 -11.91 -10.98 -15.74
N ARG A 31 -11.89 -9.90 -14.96
CA ARG A 31 -13.06 -9.36 -14.25
C ARG A 31 -13.03 -7.85 -14.41
N TYR A 32 -14.21 -7.28 -14.57
CA TYR A 32 -14.37 -5.83 -14.51
C TYR A 32 -14.52 -5.40 -13.05
N THR A 33 -13.63 -4.53 -12.59
CA THR A 33 -13.52 -4.05 -11.22
C THR A 33 -13.47 -2.52 -11.18
N VAL A 34 -13.49 -1.95 -9.97
CA VAL A 34 -13.33 -0.51 -9.78
C VAL A 34 -11.98 0.02 -10.33
N LEU A 35 -10.96 -0.84 -10.40
CA LEU A 35 -9.66 -0.47 -10.98
C LEU A 35 -9.74 -0.33 -12.50
N ASP A 36 -10.60 -1.12 -13.15
CA ASP A 36 -10.86 -1.00 -14.59
C ASP A 36 -11.65 0.28 -14.88
N LEU A 37 -12.69 0.55 -14.09
CA LEU A 37 -13.50 1.78 -14.21
C LEU A 37 -12.66 3.05 -14.06
N THR A 38 -11.84 3.13 -13.01
CA THR A 38 -10.99 4.30 -12.74
C THR A 38 -9.90 4.46 -13.81
N PHE A 39 -9.39 3.36 -14.36
CA PHE A 39 -8.45 3.39 -15.48
C PHE A 39 -9.10 3.90 -16.77
N GLU A 40 -10.29 3.38 -17.12
CA GLU A 40 -11.05 3.82 -18.29
C GLU A 40 -11.49 5.29 -18.18
N ALA A 41 -11.75 5.75 -16.96
CA ALA A 41 -12.03 7.15 -16.67
C ALA A 41 -10.77 8.04 -16.63
N GLY A 42 -9.56 7.46 -16.68
CA GLY A 42 -8.30 8.20 -16.67
C GLY A 42 -7.88 8.76 -15.31
N ILE A 43 -8.50 8.32 -14.21
CA ILE A 43 -8.30 8.85 -12.84
C ILE A 43 -7.64 7.86 -11.89
N LEU A 44 -7.19 6.70 -12.39
CA LEU A 44 -6.61 5.67 -11.53
C LEU A 44 -5.37 6.18 -10.78
N ASP A 45 -4.45 6.84 -11.47
CA ASP A 45 -3.19 7.27 -10.85
C ASP A 45 -3.46 8.32 -9.77
N GLU A 46 -4.35 9.28 -10.00
CA GLU A 46 -4.79 10.26 -9.00
C GLU A 46 -5.41 9.59 -7.76
N CYS A 47 -6.27 8.59 -7.97
CA CYS A 47 -6.87 7.82 -6.87
C CYS A 47 -5.83 7.05 -6.07
N VAL A 48 -4.81 6.50 -6.71
CA VAL A 48 -3.69 5.83 -6.04
C VAL A 48 -2.88 6.85 -5.27
N ASP A 49 -2.51 7.99 -5.87
CA ASP A 49 -1.75 9.04 -5.20
C ASP A 49 -2.46 9.53 -3.92
N GLU A 50 -3.78 9.74 -3.96
CA GLU A 50 -4.58 10.11 -2.78
C GLU A 50 -4.57 9.04 -1.67
N LEU A 51 -4.50 7.74 -2.02
CA LEU A 51 -4.38 6.67 -1.01
C LEU A 51 -3.04 6.71 -0.28
N PHE A 52 -1.97 7.14 -0.96
CA PHE A 52 -0.61 7.20 -0.43
C PHE A 52 -0.20 8.60 0.05
N ALA A 53 -1.04 9.62 -0.20
CA ALA A 53 -0.86 10.95 0.34
C ALA A 53 -0.76 10.92 1.88
N PRO A 54 -0.11 11.91 2.53
CA PRO A 54 0.10 11.89 3.98
C PRO A 54 -1.18 11.71 4.82
N GLU A 55 -2.29 12.27 4.34
CA GLU A 55 -3.63 12.15 4.96
C GLU A 55 -4.50 11.05 4.33
N GLY A 56 -3.92 10.29 3.39
CA GLY A 56 -4.50 9.12 2.77
C GLY A 56 -4.43 7.89 3.69
N PHE A 57 -5.21 6.86 3.34
CA PHE A 57 -5.32 5.64 4.15
C PHE A 57 -3.95 4.98 4.41
N TRP A 58 -3.12 4.83 3.38
CA TRP A 58 -1.78 4.28 3.51
C TRP A 58 -0.76 5.31 4.04
N GLY A 59 -1.02 6.60 3.88
CA GLY A 59 -0.22 7.68 4.49
C GLY A 59 -0.13 7.57 6.02
N HIS A 60 -1.24 7.26 6.69
CA HIS A 60 -1.21 6.99 8.12
C HIS A 60 -0.45 5.69 8.47
N ALA A 61 -0.59 4.64 7.66
CA ALA A 61 0.05 3.35 7.91
C ALA A 61 1.58 3.39 7.71
N THR A 62 2.07 4.10 6.68
CA THR A 62 3.52 4.28 6.42
C THR A 62 4.24 4.93 7.59
N ARG A 63 3.61 5.94 8.24
CA ARG A 63 4.11 6.61 9.43
C ARG A 63 4.32 5.65 10.61
N HIS A 64 3.43 4.67 10.78
CA HIS A 64 3.52 3.69 11.86
C HIS A 64 4.59 2.62 11.61
N THR A 65 4.79 2.20 10.36
CA THR A 65 5.79 1.18 10.03
C THR A 65 7.22 1.71 10.13
N GLY A 66 7.44 3.01 9.87
CA GLY A 66 8.75 3.66 10.05
C GLY A 66 9.19 3.82 11.52
N GLY A 67 8.29 3.64 12.49
CA GLY A 67 8.55 3.84 13.92
C GLY A 67 9.13 2.63 14.67
N ARG A 68 9.39 1.49 14.00
CA ARG A 68 9.87 0.26 14.65
C ARG A 68 11.33 -0.10 14.33
N MET A 69 12.17 0.89 14.03
CA MET A 69 13.63 0.78 14.00
C MET A 69 14.25 1.71 15.06
N SER A 70 13.94 1.49 16.33
CA SER A 70 14.71 2.05 17.45
C SER A 70 14.56 1.14 18.66
N LEU A 71 15.71 0.77 19.23
CA LEU A 71 15.96 -0.06 20.43
C LEU A 71 16.16 -1.56 20.16
N GLN A 72 17.35 -1.91 19.65
CA GLN A 72 18.29 -2.74 20.44
C GLN A 72 19.72 -2.60 19.88
N GLU A 73 20.36 -1.46 20.16
CA GLU A 73 21.82 -1.43 20.31
C GLU A 73 22.14 -1.72 21.78
N GLY A 74 23.03 -2.69 21.99
CA GLY A 74 23.91 -2.90 23.15
C GLY A 74 23.39 -2.69 24.57
N GLU A 75 23.36 -3.76 25.36
CA GLU A 75 24.08 -3.77 26.65
C GLU A 75 24.44 -5.22 27.01
N GLU A 76 25.60 -5.34 27.67
CA GLU A 76 26.44 -6.52 27.93
C GLU A 76 25.79 -7.74 28.62
#